data_AF-A0A535AII8-F1
#
_entry.id   AF-A0A535AII8-F1
#
_cell.length_a   1.000
_cell.length_b   1.000
_cell.length_c   1.000
_cell.angle_alpha   90.00
_cell.angle_beta   90.00
_cell.angle_gamma   90.00
#
_symmetry.space_group_name_H-M   'P 1'
#
loop_
_entity.id
_entity.type
_entity.pdbx_description
1 polymer ?
#
loop_
_entity_poly.entity_id
_entity_poly.type
_entity_poly.pdbx_seq_one_letter_code
_entity_poly.pdbx_strand_id
1 'polypeptide(L)'
;MADQFAAVNNITDWLLNGDFGNVLVETTNECNTGFSTYLDCSNEANVVKQVQDRSGGALKVAVSFSGGGLPGDEVISQEDLVLLHGNGINGTQLAALIVATKNSTAYKAHPKPIVVNEDSTNVDNMNAAVAAGVSWGYLDTGVNNYVDGFQSPPVNWTINTTAKQAFFDNALRLAGPNSVGTTLHLTGPTTGDYQDAISLSARLADQAGNPLATMPIAISLGSQTCTAVTNAAGVAACAITPSVVAGTYPLTASFAGTPLLLPSSASVPFVVTPEEAVLAYTGDTKVAQGGSALLVGALREDGQAPIPGRAVSFTLGSGAGAQSCTAATDASGNAACVIRPVDQPLGPGQVSAAFSGDGFYRPASATAATMVFAVLPAGAFVIGDPASGKSVTFWSSQWASLNFPSDMGAPSSFKGFAGTVAATGCGSSWLSRPGDSAEPPASLPAYMAVIVAGSVVKSGSAISGNTASMVIVKTDSGYAPDPGHAGTGTVVGVICP
;
A
#
# COMPACT_ATOMS: atom_id res chain seq x y z
N MET A 1 65.78 -37.96 31.36
CA MET A 1 65.65 -36.67 30.66
C MET A 1 65.04 -36.96 29.32
N ALA A 2 63.89 -36.36 29.00
CA ALA A 2 63.27 -36.56 27.70
C ALA A 2 64.10 -35.81 26.65
N ASP A 3 64.50 -36.53 25.61
CA ASP A 3 65.15 -36.01 24.42
C ASP A 3 64.10 -35.26 23.56
N GLN A 4 64.38 -34.03 23.15
CA GLN A 4 63.49 -33.23 22.28
C GLN A 4 63.10 -34.03 21.03
N PHE A 5 64.03 -34.83 20.49
CA PHE A 5 63.74 -35.72 19.37
C PHE A 5 62.74 -36.82 19.70
N ALA A 6 62.82 -37.42 20.89
CA ALA A 6 61.83 -38.41 21.33
C ALA A 6 60.43 -37.79 21.47
N ALA A 7 60.35 -36.55 21.97
CA ALA A 7 59.08 -35.84 22.09
C ALA A 7 58.44 -35.56 20.72
N VAL A 8 59.20 -34.94 19.79
CA VAL A 8 58.66 -34.64 18.45
C VAL A 8 58.38 -35.92 17.66
N ASN A 9 59.14 -36.99 17.85
CA ASN A 9 58.88 -38.29 17.23
C ASN A 9 57.52 -38.86 17.65
N ASN A 10 57.23 -38.86 18.95
CA ASN A 10 55.97 -39.39 19.47
C ASN A 10 54.77 -38.57 19.00
N ILE A 11 54.88 -37.23 18.96
CA ILE A 11 53.81 -36.36 18.45
C ILE A 11 53.63 -36.55 16.95
N THR A 12 54.72 -36.66 16.19
CA THR A 12 54.67 -36.93 14.75
C THR A 12 53.96 -38.24 14.47
N ASP A 13 54.33 -39.33 15.15
CA ASP A 13 53.67 -40.63 14.98
C ASP A 13 52.19 -40.55 15.34
N TRP A 14 51.84 -39.82 16.41
CA TRP A 14 50.44 -39.62 16.80
C TRP A 14 49.65 -38.87 15.72
N LEU A 15 50.22 -37.82 15.13
CA LEU A 15 49.60 -37.07 14.03
C LEU A 15 49.37 -37.95 12.80
N LEU A 16 50.38 -38.74 12.42
CA LEU A 16 50.30 -39.66 11.28
C LEU A 16 49.29 -40.79 11.51
N ASN A 17 49.31 -41.43 12.68
CA ASN A 17 48.40 -42.53 13.01
C ASN A 17 46.95 -42.07 13.11
N GLY A 18 46.71 -40.78 13.41
CA GLY A 18 45.39 -40.16 13.44
C GLY A 18 44.87 -39.69 12.09
N ASP A 19 45.64 -39.84 10.99
CA ASP A 19 45.31 -39.35 9.64
C ASP A 19 45.04 -37.82 9.58
N PHE A 20 45.75 -37.06 10.41
CA PHE A 20 45.62 -35.60 10.46
C PHE A 20 46.45 -34.93 9.34
N GLY A 21 45.92 -34.92 8.11
CA GLY A 21 46.63 -34.38 6.93
C GLY A 21 46.60 -32.86 6.75
N ASN A 22 45.79 -32.13 7.52
CA ASN A 22 45.62 -30.66 7.39
C ASN A 22 46.19 -29.92 8.62
N VAL A 23 47.40 -30.28 9.02
CA VAL A 23 48.07 -29.74 10.22
C VAL A 23 49.42 -29.15 9.84
N LEU A 24 49.67 -27.92 10.29
CA LEU A 24 51.00 -27.31 10.32
C LEU A 24 51.60 -27.58 11.71
N VAL A 25 52.86 -27.99 11.75
CA VAL A 25 53.57 -28.33 12.98
C VAL A 25 54.59 -27.25 13.28
N GLU A 26 54.45 -26.62 14.44
CA GLU A 26 55.46 -25.78 15.05
C GLU A 26 56.21 -26.63 16.09
N THR A 27 57.52 -26.84 15.92
CA THR A 27 58.29 -27.70 16.84
C THR A 27 58.43 -27.07 18.23
N THR A 28 58.55 -25.75 18.26
CA THR A 28 58.73 -24.94 19.45
C THR A 28 58.16 -23.54 19.22
N ASN A 29 57.30 -23.08 20.13
CA ASN A 29 56.87 -21.68 20.19
C ASN A 29 57.97 -20.82 20.82
N GLU A 30 58.44 -19.80 20.11
CA GLU A 30 59.43 -18.81 20.55
C GLU A 30 60.72 -19.43 21.14
N CYS A 31 61.48 -20.21 20.36
CA CYS A 31 62.58 -21.03 20.88
C CYS A 31 63.68 -20.25 21.63
N ASN A 32 63.83 -18.96 21.36
CA ASN A 32 64.86 -18.08 21.92
C ASN A 32 64.45 -17.36 23.22
N THR A 33 63.30 -17.68 23.81
CA THR A 33 62.78 -17.03 25.05
C THR A 33 63.23 -17.69 26.33
N GLY A 34 63.79 -18.90 26.27
CA GLY A 34 64.30 -19.61 27.43
C GLY A 34 63.22 -20.17 28.37
N PHE A 35 62.00 -20.45 27.86
CA PHE A 35 60.92 -21.06 28.65
C PHE A 35 61.23 -22.47 29.17
N SER A 36 62.25 -23.13 28.63
CA SER A 36 62.59 -24.51 28.94
C SER A 36 64.10 -24.72 28.93
N THR A 37 64.60 -25.55 29.84
CA THR A 37 65.99 -26.03 29.84
C THR A 37 66.20 -27.24 28.94
N TYR A 38 65.12 -27.75 28.31
CA TYR A 38 65.12 -28.93 27.44
C TYR A 38 65.10 -28.59 25.94
N LEU A 39 64.93 -27.31 25.60
CA LEU A 39 64.87 -26.82 24.23
C LEU A 39 66.18 -26.11 23.90
N ASP A 40 66.81 -26.48 22.79
CA ASP A 40 68.01 -25.82 22.27
C ASP A 40 67.68 -25.17 20.93
N CYS A 41 67.44 -23.86 20.97
CA CYS A 41 67.09 -23.06 19.79
C CYS A 41 68.19 -23.11 18.71
N SER A 42 69.45 -23.40 19.07
CA SER A 42 70.53 -23.58 18.09
C SER A 42 70.44 -24.88 17.30
N ASN A 43 69.62 -25.84 17.76
CA ASN A 43 69.43 -27.16 17.14
C ASN A 43 68.09 -27.31 16.41
N GLU A 44 67.24 -26.28 16.38
CA GLU A 44 65.86 -26.39 15.86
C GLU A 44 65.79 -26.77 14.38
N ALA A 45 66.78 -26.40 13.56
CA ALA A 45 66.84 -26.88 12.17
C ALA A 45 66.87 -28.42 12.12
N ASN A 46 67.67 -29.07 12.97
CA ASN A 46 67.70 -30.53 13.02
C ASN A 46 66.39 -31.13 13.54
N VAL A 47 65.71 -30.44 14.46
CA VAL A 47 64.41 -30.86 15.01
C VAL A 47 63.32 -30.79 13.95
N VAL A 48 63.26 -29.69 13.19
CA VAL A 48 62.38 -29.53 12.02
C VAL A 48 62.65 -30.65 11.01
N LYS A 49 63.93 -30.89 10.69
CA LYS A 49 64.31 -31.98 9.78
C LYS A 49 63.86 -33.35 10.28
N GLN A 50 63.98 -33.64 11.57
CA GLN A 50 63.55 -34.91 12.15
C GLN A 50 62.05 -35.14 11.96
N VAL A 51 61.22 -34.12 12.16
CA VAL A 51 59.77 -34.22 11.95
C VAL A 51 59.44 -34.43 10.46
N GLN A 52 60.14 -33.71 9.58
CA GLN A 52 59.97 -33.87 8.12
C GLN A 52 60.37 -35.27 7.65
N ASP A 53 61.53 -35.77 8.08
CA ASP A 53 62.03 -37.11 7.73
C ASP A 53 61.09 -38.19 8.26
N ARG A 54 60.67 -38.07 9.53
CA ARG A 54 59.79 -39.07 10.18
C ARG A 54 58.39 -39.08 9.59
N SER A 55 57.88 -37.91 9.18
CA SER A 55 56.59 -37.81 8.49
C SER A 55 56.66 -38.18 7.01
N GLY A 56 57.84 -38.45 6.45
CA GLY A 56 58.02 -38.64 5.01
C GLY A 56 57.56 -37.42 4.21
N GLY A 57 57.61 -36.22 4.80
CA GLY A 57 57.13 -34.97 4.22
C GLY A 57 55.61 -34.76 4.26
N ALA A 58 54.85 -35.63 4.94
CA ALA A 58 53.39 -35.50 5.07
C ALA A 58 52.96 -34.30 5.93
N LEU A 59 53.80 -33.89 6.89
CA LEU A 59 53.56 -32.73 7.75
C LEU A 59 54.43 -31.55 7.28
N LYS A 60 53.88 -30.34 7.38
CA LYS A 60 54.60 -29.09 7.11
C LYS A 60 55.08 -28.50 8.42
N VAL A 61 56.38 -28.23 8.51
CA VAL A 61 57.05 -28.01 9.79
C VAL A 61 57.77 -26.67 9.80
N ALA A 62 57.68 -25.97 10.93
CA ALA A 62 58.40 -24.74 11.23
C ALA A 62 58.77 -24.67 12.72
N VAL A 63 59.53 -23.64 13.09
CA VAL A 63 59.80 -23.18 14.44
C VAL A 63 59.58 -21.66 14.49
N SER A 64 59.24 -21.11 15.64
CA SER A 64 59.13 -19.66 15.80
C SER A 64 60.13 -19.10 16.80
N PHE A 65 60.28 -17.77 16.73
CA PHE A 65 61.12 -16.97 17.60
C PHE A 65 60.23 -15.91 18.25
N SER A 66 60.68 -15.37 19.39
CA SER A 66 60.04 -14.26 20.10
C SER A 66 59.66 -13.12 19.16
N GLY A 67 58.66 -12.33 19.51
CA GLY A 67 58.30 -11.11 18.78
C GLY A 67 59.49 -10.27 18.33
N GLY A 68 59.58 -10.02 17.01
CA GLY A 68 60.73 -9.31 16.41
C GLY A 68 61.98 -10.17 16.13
N GLY A 69 61.97 -11.45 16.48
CA GLY A 69 63.05 -12.40 16.23
C GLY A 69 63.13 -12.78 14.76
N LEU A 70 64.34 -12.70 14.19
CA LEU A 70 64.63 -13.09 12.82
C LEU A 70 65.24 -14.50 12.80
N PRO A 71 64.60 -15.50 12.16
CA PRO A 71 65.20 -16.81 11.96
C PRO A 71 66.48 -16.72 11.13
N GLY A 72 67.49 -17.54 11.46
CA GLY A 72 68.74 -17.62 10.68
C GLY A 72 68.57 -18.36 9.35
N ASP A 73 69.50 -18.16 8.42
CA ASP A 73 69.49 -18.83 7.09
C ASP A 73 69.41 -20.37 7.21
N GLU A 74 70.04 -20.97 8.22
CA GLU A 74 69.97 -22.41 8.47
C GLU A 74 68.53 -22.88 8.75
N VAL A 75 67.84 -22.19 9.65
CA VAL A 75 66.43 -22.47 10.01
C VAL A 75 65.54 -22.23 8.80
N ILE A 76 65.63 -21.04 8.18
CA ILE A 76 64.83 -20.69 7.00
C ILE A 76 65.03 -21.72 5.90
N SER A 77 66.24 -22.26 5.70
CA SER A 77 66.49 -23.27 4.66
C SER A 77 65.73 -24.58 4.92
N GLN A 78 65.56 -24.96 6.19
CA GLN A 78 65.06 -26.26 6.60
C GLN A 78 63.52 -26.31 6.75
N GLU A 79 62.88 -25.19 7.10
CA GLU A 79 61.42 -25.13 7.32
C GLU A 79 60.58 -25.25 6.05
N ASP A 80 59.33 -25.67 6.16
CA ASP A 80 58.37 -25.64 5.04
C ASP A 80 57.70 -24.27 4.84
N LEU A 81 57.66 -23.46 5.90
CA LEU A 81 57.09 -22.12 5.99
C LEU A 81 57.84 -21.34 7.07
N VAL A 82 57.89 -20.02 6.97
CA VAL A 82 58.51 -19.17 8.00
C VAL A 82 57.44 -18.63 8.94
N LEU A 83 57.55 -18.93 10.23
CA LEU A 83 56.72 -18.33 11.27
C LEU A 83 57.43 -17.09 11.84
N LEU A 84 56.72 -15.97 11.89
CA LEU A 84 57.20 -14.72 12.50
C LEU A 84 56.24 -14.28 13.60
N HIS A 85 56.78 -13.70 14.66
CA HIS A 85 55.98 -13.14 15.73
C HIS A 85 56.05 -11.60 15.69
N GLY A 86 54.90 -10.94 15.85
CA GLY A 86 54.74 -9.48 15.91
C GLY A 86 54.47 -8.94 17.32
N ASN A 87 54.25 -9.82 18.30
CA ASN A 87 53.94 -9.45 19.68
C ASN A 87 55.08 -8.59 20.27
N GLY A 88 54.75 -7.42 20.82
CA GLY A 88 55.75 -6.52 21.40
C GLY A 88 56.55 -5.63 20.42
N ILE A 89 56.25 -5.68 19.11
CA ILE A 89 56.79 -4.74 18.10
C ILE A 89 55.68 -3.99 17.36
N ASN A 90 56.01 -2.86 16.73
CA ASN A 90 55.05 -2.04 15.95
C ASN A 90 55.10 -2.32 14.44
N GLY A 91 54.17 -1.73 13.69
CA GLY A 91 53.96 -2.08 12.27
C GLY A 91 55.18 -1.78 11.39
N THR A 92 55.93 -0.74 11.71
CA THR A 92 57.19 -0.40 11.02
C THR A 92 58.26 -1.47 11.29
N GLN A 93 58.38 -1.91 12.54
CA GLN A 93 59.31 -2.98 12.92
C GLN A 93 58.91 -4.32 12.29
N LEU A 94 57.62 -4.65 12.26
CA LEU A 94 57.13 -5.87 11.63
C LEU A 94 57.37 -5.86 10.11
N ALA A 95 57.10 -4.73 9.44
CA ALA A 95 57.43 -4.57 8.03
C ALA A 95 58.93 -4.76 7.76
N ALA A 96 59.79 -4.20 8.61
CA ALA A 96 61.24 -4.38 8.50
C ALA A 96 61.67 -5.84 8.71
N LEU A 97 61.06 -6.55 9.68
CA LEU A 97 61.31 -7.98 9.93
C LEU A 97 60.92 -8.84 8.72
N ILE A 98 59.76 -8.59 8.13
CA ILE A 98 59.30 -9.28 6.91
C ILE A 98 60.26 -9.02 5.75
N VAL A 99 60.69 -7.77 5.56
CA VAL A 99 61.66 -7.40 4.52
C VAL A 99 63.02 -8.07 4.76
N ALA A 100 63.49 -8.13 6.00
CA ALA A 100 64.74 -8.80 6.35
C ALA A 100 64.67 -10.31 6.07
N THR A 101 63.56 -10.96 6.46
CA THR A 101 63.28 -12.38 6.18
C THR A 101 63.32 -12.65 4.68
N LYS A 102 62.58 -11.87 3.88
CA LYS A 102 62.57 -11.97 2.41
C LYS A 102 63.94 -11.67 1.78
N ASN A 103 64.79 -10.91 2.47
CA ASN A 103 66.12 -10.55 2.00
C ASN A 103 67.23 -11.55 2.35
N SER A 104 66.96 -12.50 3.24
CA SER A 104 67.89 -13.56 3.64
C SER A 104 68.32 -14.42 2.44
N THR A 105 69.50 -15.04 2.55
CA THR A 105 70.05 -15.86 1.45
C THR A 105 69.18 -17.09 1.24
N ALA A 106 68.77 -17.73 2.33
CA ALA A 106 67.97 -18.95 2.30
C ALA A 106 66.57 -18.71 1.71
N TYR A 107 65.90 -17.61 2.09
CA TYR A 107 64.57 -17.31 1.55
C TYR A 107 64.64 -16.97 0.05
N LYS A 108 65.65 -16.22 -0.40
CA LYS A 108 65.82 -15.92 -1.83
C LYS A 108 66.09 -17.16 -2.66
N ALA A 109 66.84 -18.12 -2.11
CA ALA A 109 67.11 -19.40 -2.76
C ALA A 109 65.84 -20.24 -2.91
N HIS A 110 65.00 -20.28 -1.86
CA HIS A 110 63.77 -21.08 -1.84
C HIS A 110 62.61 -20.30 -1.17
N PRO A 111 61.93 -19.41 -1.90
CA PRO A 111 60.81 -18.65 -1.35
C PRO A 111 59.69 -19.59 -0.88
N LYS A 112 59.19 -19.35 0.33
CA LYS A 112 58.14 -20.15 0.97
C LYS A 112 57.14 -19.24 1.69
N PRO A 113 55.94 -19.73 2.07
CA PRO A 113 54.97 -18.91 2.79
C PRO A 113 55.58 -18.34 4.08
N ILE A 114 55.30 -17.06 4.34
CA ILE A 114 55.57 -16.42 5.63
C ILE A 114 54.22 -16.25 6.31
N VAL A 115 54.14 -16.61 7.58
CA VAL A 115 52.96 -16.43 8.41
C VAL A 115 53.36 -15.69 9.67
N VAL A 116 52.76 -14.52 9.91
CA VAL A 116 52.81 -13.92 11.25
C VAL A 116 51.77 -14.62 12.09
N ASN A 117 52.12 -15.69 12.82
CA ASN A 117 51.14 -16.53 13.55
C ASN A 117 50.74 -15.96 14.90
N GLU A 118 51.62 -15.17 15.53
CA GLU A 118 51.41 -14.61 16.86
C GLU A 118 51.76 -13.11 16.86
N ASP A 119 50.82 -12.25 17.22
CA ASP A 119 51.08 -10.80 17.29
C ASP A 119 50.32 -10.10 18.43
N SER A 120 49.20 -9.46 18.14
CA SER A 120 48.47 -8.64 19.12
C SER A 120 47.14 -8.21 18.52
N THR A 121 46.33 -7.40 19.18
CA THR A 121 45.17 -6.76 18.53
C THR A 121 45.56 -5.56 17.65
N ASN A 122 46.85 -5.39 17.32
CA ASN A 122 47.37 -4.19 16.66
C ASN A 122 47.07 -4.17 15.16
N VAL A 123 46.17 -3.26 14.76
CA VAL A 123 45.77 -3.08 13.36
C VAL A 123 46.91 -2.59 12.46
N ASP A 124 47.88 -1.85 12.98
CA ASP A 124 49.02 -1.36 12.20
C ASP A 124 49.95 -2.51 11.79
N ASN A 125 50.15 -3.48 12.69
CA ASN A 125 50.90 -4.69 12.39
C ASN A 125 50.16 -5.55 11.36
N MET A 126 48.85 -5.75 11.53
CA MET A 126 48.02 -6.45 10.55
C MET A 126 48.11 -5.79 9.17
N ASN A 127 48.02 -4.47 9.10
CA ASN A 127 48.14 -3.70 7.86
C ASN A 127 49.53 -3.84 7.23
N ALA A 128 50.60 -3.82 8.03
CA ALA A 128 51.97 -4.02 7.57
C ALA A 128 52.19 -5.41 6.98
N ALA A 129 51.70 -6.46 7.66
CA ALA A 129 51.79 -7.84 7.17
C ALA A 129 51.03 -8.02 5.85
N VAL A 130 49.77 -7.58 5.79
CA VAL A 130 48.95 -7.72 4.59
C VAL A 130 49.50 -6.90 3.42
N ALA A 131 49.99 -5.68 3.66
CA ALA A 131 50.65 -4.87 2.63
C ALA A 131 51.92 -5.54 2.07
N ALA A 132 52.60 -6.37 2.87
CA ALA A 132 53.73 -7.17 2.44
C ALA A 132 53.34 -8.52 1.80
N GLY A 133 52.04 -8.83 1.65
CA GLY A 133 51.56 -10.11 1.13
C GLY A 133 51.84 -11.30 2.06
N VAL A 134 51.86 -11.04 3.37
CA VAL A 134 52.12 -12.02 4.43
C VAL A 134 50.84 -12.18 5.27
N SER A 135 50.51 -13.40 5.68
CA SER A 135 49.34 -13.63 6.54
C SER A 135 49.60 -13.17 7.96
N TRP A 136 48.53 -12.95 8.72
CA TRP A 136 48.60 -12.40 10.07
C TRP A 136 47.65 -13.16 11.01
N GLY A 137 48.08 -13.38 12.25
CA GLY A 137 47.43 -14.20 13.27
C GLY A 137 47.07 -13.40 14.52
N TYR A 138 45.86 -13.64 15.04
CA TYR A 138 45.31 -12.92 16.18
C TYR A 138 45.82 -13.49 17.50
N LEU A 139 46.55 -12.66 18.24
CA LEU A 139 46.91 -12.91 19.64
C LEU A 139 46.24 -11.84 20.51
N ASP A 140 45.50 -12.29 21.53
CA ASP A 140 44.97 -11.43 22.59
C ASP A 140 45.06 -12.21 23.90
N THR A 141 46.21 -12.08 24.56
CA THR A 141 46.48 -12.70 25.87
C THR A 141 45.61 -12.08 26.97
N GLY A 142 45.26 -10.80 26.82
CA GLY A 142 44.51 -10.02 27.80
C GLY A 142 45.25 -9.83 29.12
N VAL A 143 44.54 -9.35 30.15
CA VAL A 143 45.04 -9.21 31.53
C VAL A 143 44.25 -10.05 32.54
N ASN A 144 43.62 -11.13 32.06
CA ASN A 144 42.84 -12.09 32.85
C ASN A 144 41.74 -11.44 33.73
N ASN A 145 40.91 -10.59 33.11
CA ASN A 145 39.86 -9.81 33.79
C ASN A 145 38.44 -10.06 33.21
N TYR A 146 38.23 -11.13 32.45
CA TYR A 146 36.99 -11.48 31.72
C TYR A 146 36.54 -10.49 30.63
N VAL A 147 37.20 -9.34 30.51
CA VAL A 147 36.94 -8.30 29.50
C VAL A 147 37.92 -8.43 28.34
N ASP A 148 39.21 -8.53 28.67
CA ASP A 148 40.33 -8.60 27.73
C ASP A 148 40.76 -10.04 27.49
N GLY A 149 41.30 -10.31 26.29
CA GLY A 149 41.85 -11.61 25.93
C GLY A 149 40.83 -12.56 25.32
N PHE A 150 41.30 -13.38 24.37
CA PHE A 150 40.63 -14.63 23.95
C PHE A 150 41.38 -15.88 24.40
N GLN A 151 42.55 -15.72 25.05
CA GLN A 151 43.42 -16.83 25.46
C GLN A 151 43.51 -17.03 26.98
N SER A 152 42.74 -16.24 27.77
CA SER A 152 42.67 -16.35 29.23
C SER A 152 41.30 -16.91 29.67
N PRO A 153 41.21 -18.19 30.11
CA PRO A 153 39.98 -18.74 30.66
C PRO A 153 39.61 -18.13 32.03
N PRO A 154 38.31 -17.85 32.31
CA PRO A 154 37.17 -18.00 31.41
C PRO A 154 37.15 -16.94 30.29
N VAL A 155 36.89 -17.38 29.06
CA VAL A 155 36.94 -16.51 27.87
C VAL A 155 35.59 -15.88 27.60
N ASN A 156 35.56 -14.55 27.44
CA ASN A 156 34.43 -13.82 26.89
C ASN A 156 34.60 -13.69 25.36
N TRP A 157 33.86 -14.50 24.60
CA TRP A 157 33.92 -14.58 23.13
C TRP A 157 33.25 -13.41 22.38
N THR A 158 32.77 -12.39 23.09
CA THR A 158 32.16 -11.21 22.44
C THR A 158 33.22 -10.22 21.96
N ILE A 159 32.89 -9.41 20.94
CA ILE A 159 33.72 -8.29 20.45
C ILE A 159 33.47 -7.06 21.34
N ASN A 160 33.85 -7.17 22.61
CA ASN A 160 33.44 -6.26 23.68
C ASN A 160 34.37 -5.09 23.96
N THR A 161 35.63 -5.14 23.49
CA THR A 161 36.61 -4.07 23.71
C THR A 161 36.83 -3.25 22.45
N THR A 162 37.23 -1.98 22.60
CA THR A 162 37.58 -1.11 21.46
C THR A 162 38.67 -1.73 20.58
N ALA A 163 39.63 -2.43 21.18
CA ALA A 163 40.70 -3.12 20.45
C ALA A 163 40.15 -4.29 19.62
N LYS A 164 39.25 -5.10 20.18
CA LYS A 164 38.56 -6.18 19.44
C LYS A 164 37.73 -5.60 18.29
N GLN A 165 36.94 -4.56 18.54
CA GLN A 165 36.13 -3.90 17.52
C GLN A 165 36.98 -3.39 16.37
N ALA A 166 38.00 -2.58 16.67
CA ALA A 166 38.92 -2.05 15.66
C ALA A 166 39.62 -3.17 14.86
N PHE A 167 40.03 -4.25 15.54
CA PHE A 167 40.65 -5.39 14.89
C PHE A 167 39.70 -6.06 13.87
N PHE A 168 38.50 -6.45 14.29
CA PHE A 168 37.56 -7.15 13.42
C PHE A 168 37.01 -6.25 12.30
N ASP A 169 36.84 -4.95 12.56
CA ASP A 169 36.51 -3.98 11.51
C ASP A 169 37.63 -3.88 10.46
N ASN A 170 38.89 -3.86 10.89
CA ASN A 170 40.03 -3.83 9.99
C ASN A 170 40.22 -5.15 9.23
N ALA A 171 40.00 -6.29 9.90
CA ALA A 171 40.02 -7.60 9.26
C ALA A 171 38.96 -7.71 8.16
N LEU A 172 37.76 -7.20 8.44
CA LEU A 172 36.67 -7.13 7.47
C LEU A 172 37.04 -6.22 6.29
N ARG A 173 37.62 -5.05 6.56
CA ARG A 173 38.12 -4.15 5.52
C ARG A 173 39.18 -4.80 4.63
N LEU A 174 40.12 -5.54 5.22
CA LEU A 174 41.24 -6.19 4.52
C LEU A 174 40.82 -7.44 3.74
N ALA A 175 39.75 -8.14 4.16
CA ALA A 175 39.14 -9.21 3.38
C ALA A 175 38.60 -8.72 2.03
N GLY A 176 38.54 -7.40 1.80
CA GLY A 176 38.03 -6.79 0.58
C GLY A 176 36.50 -6.80 0.54
N PRO A 177 35.88 -6.46 -0.61
CA PRO A 177 34.45 -6.61 -0.82
C PRO A 177 34.10 -8.09 -0.97
N ASN A 178 34.34 -8.89 0.07
CA ASN A 178 33.67 -10.18 0.27
C ASN A 178 32.27 -9.89 0.79
N SER A 179 31.54 -9.21 -0.08
CA SER A 179 30.22 -8.70 0.14
C SER A 179 29.28 -9.88 0.30
N VAL A 180 28.60 -9.95 1.44
CA VAL A 180 27.60 -10.98 1.67
C VAL A 180 26.49 -10.76 0.64
N GLY A 181 26.24 -11.77 -0.20
CA GLY A 181 25.13 -11.74 -1.14
C GLY A 181 23.82 -11.57 -0.38
N THR A 182 22.95 -10.69 -0.88
CA THR A 182 21.62 -10.48 -0.29
C THR A 182 20.53 -10.96 -1.22
N THR A 183 19.43 -11.40 -0.64
CA THR A 183 18.20 -11.76 -1.35
C THR A 183 17.08 -10.86 -0.89
N LEU A 184 16.33 -10.31 -1.85
CA LEU A 184 15.16 -9.47 -1.59
C LEU A 184 13.94 -10.17 -2.17
N HIS A 185 12.87 -10.24 -1.38
CA HIS A 185 11.61 -10.84 -1.80
C HIS A 185 10.45 -9.90 -1.48
N LEU A 186 9.62 -9.59 -2.48
CA LEU A 186 8.35 -8.92 -2.26
C LEU A 186 7.39 -9.89 -1.55
N THR A 187 6.75 -9.43 -0.48
CA THR A 187 5.87 -10.24 0.39
C THR A 187 4.48 -9.64 0.57
N GLY A 188 4.28 -8.41 0.09
CA GLY A 188 3.00 -7.70 0.15
C GLY A 188 2.03 -8.10 -0.96
N PRO A 189 0.87 -7.41 -1.03
CA PRO A 189 -0.14 -7.64 -2.05
C PRO A 189 0.41 -7.35 -3.46
N THR A 190 -0.14 -8.06 -4.45
CA THR A 190 0.16 -7.88 -5.88
C THR A 190 -1.00 -7.24 -6.65
N THR A 191 -1.99 -6.71 -5.94
CA THR A 191 -3.14 -6.00 -6.51
C THR A 191 -3.65 -4.95 -5.54
N GLY A 192 -4.31 -3.91 -6.06
CA GLY A 192 -4.95 -2.85 -5.27
C GLY A 192 -5.75 -1.91 -6.16
N ASP A 193 -6.77 -1.28 -5.58
CA ASP A 193 -7.65 -0.37 -6.31
C ASP A 193 -7.03 1.03 -6.46
N TYR A 194 -7.53 1.78 -7.43
CA TYR A 194 -7.10 3.15 -7.72
C TYR A 194 -7.54 4.10 -6.59
N GLN A 195 -6.63 4.87 -6.01
CA GLN A 195 -6.85 5.73 -4.83
C GLN A 195 -7.02 5.02 -3.48
N ASP A 196 -6.93 3.70 -3.45
CA ASP A 196 -6.91 2.93 -2.21
C ASP A 196 -5.49 2.68 -1.68
N ALA A 197 -5.26 3.05 -0.41
CA ALA A 197 -3.96 2.87 0.22
C ALA A 197 -3.65 1.38 0.47
N ILE A 198 -2.60 0.88 -0.16
CA ILE A 198 -2.10 -0.49 0.01
C ILE A 198 -0.83 -0.52 0.85
N SER A 199 -0.73 -1.51 1.75
CA SER A 199 0.51 -1.76 2.51
C SER A 199 1.38 -2.76 1.74
N LEU A 200 2.48 -2.27 1.17
CA LEU A 200 3.47 -3.06 0.45
C LEU A 200 4.58 -3.50 1.41
N SER A 201 5.15 -4.68 1.17
CA SER A 201 6.26 -5.18 1.98
C SER A 201 7.28 -5.98 1.19
N ALA A 202 8.53 -5.93 1.64
CA ALA A 202 9.64 -6.72 1.14
C ALA A 202 10.48 -7.27 2.30
N ARG A 203 11.03 -8.48 2.14
CA ARG A 203 11.95 -9.12 3.09
C ARG A 203 13.36 -9.18 2.50
N LEU A 204 14.33 -8.66 3.23
CA LEU A 204 15.77 -8.73 2.94
C LEU A 204 16.44 -9.77 3.84
N ALA A 205 17.26 -10.63 3.25
CA ALA A 205 18.08 -11.61 3.95
C ALA A 205 19.47 -11.76 3.32
N ASP A 206 20.41 -12.33 4.07
CA ASP A 206 21.68 -12.79 3.51
C ASP A 206 21.51 -14.07 2.67
N GLN A 207 22.59 -14.56 2.06
CA GLN A 207 22.59 -15.77 1.24
C GLN A 207 22.28 -17.06 2.03
N ALA A 208 22.45 -17.04 3.36
CA ALA A 208 22.07 -18.15 4.24
C ALA A 208 20.61 -18.05 4.72
N GLY A 209 19.88 -17.00 4.34
CA GLY A 209 18.48 -16.77 4.70
C GLY A 209 18.28 -16.00 6.01
N ASN A 210 19.36 -15.56 6.67
CA ASN A 210 19.28 -14.79 7.91
C ASN A 210 18.71 -13.39 7.62
N PRO A 211 17.77 -12.90 8.43
CA PRO A 211 17.15 -11.60 8.21
C PRO A 211 18.15 -10.46 8.43
N LEU A 212 18.13 -9.46 7.56
CA LEU A 212 18.97 -8.27 7.67
C LEU A 212 18.13 -7.09 8.15
N ALA A 213 18.29 -6.71 9.42
CA ALA A 213 17.57 -5.61 10.05
C ALA A 213 18.22 -4.24 9.80
N THR A 214 17.48 -3.16 10.01
CA THR A 214 17.94 -1.76 9.92
C THR A 214 18.46 -1.34 8.54
N MET A 215 18.02 -2.02 7.48
CA MET A 215 18.42 -1.74 6.09
C MET A 215 17.33 -0.94 5.37
N PRO A 216 17.68 0.14 4.66
CA PRO A 216 16.72 0.90 3.85
C PRO A 216 16.36 0.14 2.58
N ILE A 217 15.06 -0.03 2.34
CA ILE A 217 14.49 -0.62 1.13
C ILE A 217 13.65 0.44 0.43
N ALA A 218 13.83 0.58 -0.88
CA ALA A 218 12.92 1.35 -1.73
C ALA A 218 11.95 0.39 -2.43
N ILE A 219 10.66 0.70 -2.42
CA ILE A 219 9.62 -0.03 -3.15
C ILE A 219 8.97 0.94 -4.13
N SER A 220 8.86 0.54 -5.40
CA SER A 220 8.26 1.35 -6.46
C SER A 220 7.14 0.62 -7.19
N LEU A 221 6.04 1.32 -7.44
CA LEU A 221 4.93 0.89 -8.29
C LEU A 221 4.86 1.84 -9.49
N GLY A 222 5.46 1.44 -10.62
CA GLY A 222 5.66 2.35 -11.75
C GLY A 222 6.52 3.54 -11.37
N SER A 223 5.98 4.76 -11.48
CA SER A 223 6.66 6.01 -11.08
C SER A 223 6.50 6.39 -9.61
N GLN A 224 5.62 5.72 -8.87
CA GLN A 224 5.37 5.99 -7.46
C GLN A 224 6.37 5.21 -6.61
N THR A 225 6.89 5.82 -5.55
CA THR A 225 7.91 5.22 -4.69
C THR A 225 7.58 5.43 -3.21
N CYS A 226 7.92 4.44 -2.39
CA CYS A 226 7.98 4.56 -0.94
C CYS A 226 9.26 3.91 -0.41
N THR A 227 9.70 4.32 0.78
CA THR A 227 10.86 3.74 1.44
C THR A 227 10.49 3.25 2.83
N ALA A 228 11.15 2.18 3.27
CA ALA A 228 11.00 1.63 4.61
C ALA A 228 12.31 1.01 5.07
N VAL A 229 12.47 0.88 6.39
CA VAL A 229 13.64 0.24 7.00
C VAL A 229 13.25 -1.16 7.48
N THR A 230 14.09 -2.16 7.25
CA THR A 230 13.82 -3.53 7.68
C THR A 230 13.80 -3.66 9.21
N ASN A 231 12.83 -4.39 9.74
CA ASN A 231 12.76 -4.75 11.15
C ASN A 231 13.67 -5.95 11.49
N ALA A 232 13.61 -6.46 12.73
CA ALA A 232 14.39 -7.62 13.18
C ALA A 232 14.16 -8.91 12.36
N ALA A 233 13.01 -9.04 11.69
CA ALA A 233 12.69 -10.16 10.80
C ALA A 233 13.13 -9.91 9.34
N GLY A 234 13.83 -8.80 9.07
CA GLY A 234 14.29 -8.40 7.75
C GLY A 234 13.18 -7.79 6.88
N VAL A 235 12.02 -7.46 7.44
CA VAL A 235 10.86 -6.97 6.68
C VAL A 235 10.78 -5.45 6.71
N ALA A 236 10.71 -4.84 5.54
CA ALA A 236 10.41 -3.42 5.34
C ALA A 236 9.00 -3.30 4.75
N ALA A 237 8.17 -2.41 5.29
CA ALA A 237 6.82 -2.17 4.81
C ALA A 237 6.51 -0.66 4.72
N CYS A 238 5.86 -0.25 3.63
CA CYS A 238 5.41 1.12 3.41
C CYS A 238 4.08 1.13 2.64
N ALA A 239 3.37 2.25 2.69
CA ALA A 239 2.12 2.42 1.97
C ALA A 239 2.33 3.15 0.63
N ILE A 240 1.59 2.73 -0.39
CA ILE A 240 1.39 3.46 -1.64
C ILE A 240 -0.12 3.56 -1.88
N THR A 241 -0.58 4.68 -2.43
CA THR A 241 -1.94 4.85 -2.93
C THR A 241 -1.86 4.92 -4.45
N PRO A 242 -2.28 3.89 -5.21
CA PRO A 242 -2.18 3.89 -6.66
C PRO A 242 -2.89 5.09 -7.30
N SER A 243 -2.15 5.94 -8.02
CA SER A 243 -2.69 7.12 -8.72
C SER A 243 -2.66 6.98 -10.25
N VAL A 244 -2.52 5.76 -10.75
CA VAL A 244 -2.46 5.42 -12.18
C VAL A 244 -3.73 4.69 -12.62
N VAL A 245 -4.02 4.76 -13.92
CA VAL A 245 -5.14 4.02 -14.53
C VAL A 245 -5.03 2.51 -14.26
N ALA A 246 -6.16 1.81 -14.23
CA ALA A 246 -6.17 0.36 -14.08
C ALA A 246 -5.31 -0.32 -15.16
N GLY A 247 -4.53 -1.30 -14.75
CA GLY A 247 -3.51 -1.93 -15.59
C GLY A 247 -2.51 -2.75 -14.79
N THR A 248 -1.53 -3.32 -15.48
CA THR A 248 -0.45 -4.08 -14.85
C THR A 248 0.85 -3.28 -14.89
N TYR A 249 1.46 -3.12 -13.72
CA TYR A 249 2.69 -2.33 -13.51
C TYR A 249 3.74 -3.17 -12.80
N PRO A 250 5.05 -2.92 -13.03
CA PRO A 250 6.08 -3.55 -12.23
C PRO A 250 6.09 -2.97 -10.81
N LEU A 251 5.91 -3.85 -9.81
CA LEU A 251 6.22 -3.56 -8.41
C LEU A 251 7.65 -4.02 -8.15
N THR A 252 8.54 -3.07 -7.86
CA THR A 252 9.98 -3.34 -7.70
C THR A 252 10.42 -2.96 -6.31
N ALA A 253 11.09 -3.87 -5.61
CA ALA A 253 11.83 -3.55 -4.39
C ALA A 253 13.33 -3.52 -4.71
N SER A 254 14.05 -2.57 -4.13
CA SER A 254 15.50 -2.45 -4.27
C SER A 254 16.19 -2.15 -2.94
N PHE A 255 17.32 -2.83 -2.76
CA PHE A 255 18.29 -2.58 -1.72
C PHE A 255 19.59 -2.12 -2.40
N ALA A 256 20.07 -0.93 -2.06
CA ALA A 256 21.23 -0.32 -2.71
C ALA A 256 22.59 -0.94 -2.30
N GLY A 257 22.59 -1.82 -1.30
CA GLY A 257 23.81 -2.38 -0.74
C GLY A 257 24.46 -1.49 0.33
N THR A 258 25.50 -2.02 0.95
CA THR A 258 26.43 -1.32 1.84
C THR A 258 27.86 -1.74 1.47
N PRO A 259 28.92 -1.22 2.11
CA PRO A 259 30.27 -1.77 1.91
C PRO A 259 30.38 -3.28 2.20
N LEU A 260 29.51 -3.82 3.06
CA LEU A 260 29.51 -5.24 3.46
C LEU A 260 28.45 -6.08 2.74
N LEU A 261 27.32 -5.49 2.34
CA LEU A 261 26.18 -6.21 1.78
C LEU A 261 26.01 -5.86 0.31
N LEU A 262 25.94 -6.87 -0.57
CA LEU A 262 25.68 -6.61 -1.99
C LEU A 262 24.27 -6.03 -2.19
N PRO A 263 24.09 -5.13 -3.18
CA PRO A 263 22.76 -4.71 -3.61
C PRO A 263 21.95 -5.90 -4.14
N SER A 264 20.63 -5.82 -3.97
CA SER A 264 19.69 -6.79 -4.54
C SER A 264 18.36 -6.12 -4.90
N SER A 265 17.61 -6.74 -5.81
CA SER A 265 16.29 -6.25 -6.21
C SER A 265 15.34 -7.41 -6.50
N ALA A 266 14.05 -7.12 -6.45
CA ALA A 266 12.98 -8.05 -6.82
C ALA A 266 11.91 -7.28 -7.59
N SER A 267 11.30 -7.92 -8.58
CA SER A 267 10.20 -7.33 -9.35
C SER A 267 9.10 -8.36 -9.60
N VAL A 268 7.85 -7.96 -9.38
CA VAL A 268 6.65 -8.78 -9.66
C VAL A 268 5.61 -7.92 -10.38
N PRO A 269 4.73 -8.50 -11.21
CA PRO A 269 3.60 -7.76 -11.74
C PRO A 269 2.64 -7.38 -10.61
N PHE A 270 2.16 -6.16 -10.65
CA PHE A 270 1.13 -5.63 -9.76
C PHE A 270 -0.05 -5.13 -10.59
N VAL A 271 -1.26 -5.52 -10.20
CA VAL A 271 -2.48 -5.14 -10.91
C VAL A 271 -3.16 -3.99 -10.17
N VAL A 272 -3.25 -2.84 -10.82
CA VAL A 272 -4.13 -1.75 -10.37
C VAL A 272 -5.52 -2.02 -10.96
N THR A 273 -6.52 -2.12 -10.09
CA THR A 273 -7.92 -2.35 -10.47
C THR A 273 -8.73 -1.05 -10.42
N PRO A 274 -9.83 -0.93 -11.20
CA PRO A 274 -10.69 0.24 -11.12
C PRO A 274 -11.41 0.28 -9.76
N GLU A 275 -11.49 1.49 -9.21
CA GLU A 275 -12.11 1.82 -7.93
C GLU A 275 -13.64 1.74 -7.99
N GLU A 276 -14.29 1.50 -6.86
CA GLU A 276 -15.74 1.50 -6.74
C GLU A 276 -16.36 2.89 -6.92
N ALA A 277 -17.39 2.96 -7.76
CA ALA A 277 -18.23 4.15 -7.89
C ALA A 277 -19.67 3.85 -7.45
N VAL A 278 -20.28 4.82 -6.76
CA VAL A 278 -21.67 4.82 -6.34
C VAL A 278 -22.38 5.96 -7.05
N LEU A 279 -23.48 5.65 -7.74
CA LEU A 279 -24.35 6.63 -8.35
C LEU A 279 -25.68 6.68 -7.60
N ALA A 280 -26.13 7.88 -7.23
CA ALA A 280 -27.44 8.12 -6.62
C ALA A 280 -28.25 9.07 -7.48
N TYR A 281 -29.53 8.75 -7.75
CA TYR A 281 -30.44 9.65 -8.45
C TYR A 281 -31.13 10.59 -7.45
N THR A 282 -31.07 11.89 -7.71
CA THR A 282 -31.63 12.94 -6.83
C THR A 282 -32.47 13.98 -7.59
N GLY A 283 -32.78 13.71 -8.86
CA GLY A 283 -33.60 14.59 -9.70
C GLY A 283 -35.12 14.42 -9.51
N ASP A 284 -35.88 15.02 -10.41
CA ASP A 284 -37.33 14.99 -10.39
C ASP A 284 -37.89 13.56 -10.47
N THR A 285 -38.89 13.24 -9.63
CA THR A 285 -39.64 11.96 -9.68
C THR A 285 -41.14 12.16 -9.95
N LYS A 286 -41.59 13.41 -10.01
CA LYS A 286 -42.96 13.80 -10.34
C LYS A 286 -42.84 14.76 -11.52
N VAL A 287 -43.31 14.34 -12.68
CA VAL A 287 -42.99 15.01 -13.95
C VAL A 287 -44.25 15.33 -14.71
N ALA A 288 -44.41 16.59 -15.12
CA ALA A 288 -45.52 16.99 -15.97
C ALA A 288 -45.26 16.58 -17.43
N GLN A 289 -46.21 15.89 -18.06
CA GLN A 289 -46.17 15.63 -19.51
C GLN A 289 -46.18 16.96 -20.28
N GLY A 290 -45.36 17.08 -21.31
CA GLY A 290 -45.11 18.31 -22.07
C GLY A 290 -44.24 19.34 -21.34
N GLY A 291 -43.94 19.11 -20.05
CA GLY A 291 -43.14 19.99 -19.21
C GLY A 291 -41.63 19.74 -19.32
N SER A 292 -40.90 20.15 -18.29
CA SER A 292 -39.47 19.90 -18.12
C SER A 292 -39.25 18.92 -16.97
N ALA A 293 -38.31 17.99 -17.12
CA ALA A 293 -37.79 17.18 -16.03
C ALA A 293 -36.32 17.49 -15.81
N LEU A 294 -35.93 17.93 -14.61
CA LEU A 294 -34.54 18.08 -14.19
C LEU A 294 -34.06 16.75 -13.62
N LEU A 295 -33.22 16.05 -14.37
CA LEU A 295 -32.61 14.79 -13.97
C LEU A 295 -31.26 15.09 -13.33
N VAL A 296 -31.02 14.57 -12.13
CA VAL A 296 -29.79 14.82 -11.37
C VAL A 296 -29.27 13.50 -10.81
N GLY A 297 -27.96 13.28 -10.93
CA GLY A 297 -27.27 12.13 -10.38
C GLY A 297 -26.00 12.56 -9.67
N ALA A 298 -25.73 11.97 -8.51
CA ALA A 298 -24.51 12.18 -7.72
C ALA A 298 -23.61 10.94 -7.85
N LEU A 299 -22.43 11.11 -8.48
CA LEU A 299 -21.42 10.05 -8.63
C LEU A 299 -20.32 10.25 -7.58
N ARG A 300 -20.06 9.21 -6.79
CA ARG A 300 -19.11 9.25 -5.67
C ARG A 300 -18.23 8.00 -5.63
N GLU A 301 -16.97 8.17 -5.29
CA GLU A 301 -16.03 7.11 -4.90
C GLU A 301 -16.42 6.65 -3.48
N ASP A 302 -16.63 5.35 -3.30
CA ASP A 302 -17.13 4.73 -2.06
C ASP A 302 -18.40 5.35 -1.47
N GLY A 303 -19.18 6.07 -2.29
CA GLY A 303 -20.33 6.83 -1.81
C GLY A 303 -19.99 8.11 -1.04
N GLN A 304 -18.71 8.49 -0.93
CA GLN A 304 -18.25 9.64 -0.15
C GLN A 304 -17.63 10.74 -1.03
N ALA A 305 -16.54 10.44 -1.73
CA ALA A 305 -15.74 11.45 -2.42
C ALA A 305 -16.30 11.77 -3.82
N PRO A 306 -16.38 13.04 -4.25
CA PRO A 306 -16.92 13.41 -5.56
C PRO A 306 -16.05 12.92 -6.72
N ILE A 307 -16.67 12.31 -7.74
CA ILE A 307 -15.99 11.94 -8.99
C ILE A 307 -16.34 12.97 -10.09
N PRO A 308 -15.47 13.96 -10.39
CA PRO A 308 -15.75 15.01 -11.37
C PRO A 308 -15.42 14.63 -12.83
N GLY A 309 -16.10 15.29 -13.76
CA GLY A 309 -15.83 15.22 -15.20
C GLY A 309 -16.30 13.93 -15.90
N ARG A 310 -17.07 13.06 -15.23
CA ARG A 310 -17.55 11.78 -15.79
C ARG A 310 -18.94 11.93 -16.36
N ALA A 311 -19.17 11.38 -17.55
CA ALA A 311 -20.46 11.40 -18.20
C ALA A 311 -21.44 10.45 -17.49
N VAL A 312 -22.58 10.96 -17.07
CA VAL A 312 -23.73 10.18 -16.58
C VAL A 312 -24.85 10.30 -17.59
N SER A 313 -25.33 9.16 -18.06
CA SER A 313 -26.50 9.07 -18.95
C SER A 313 -27.76 8.90 -18.12
N PHE A 314 -28.76 9.74 -18.38
CA PHE A 314 -30.08 9.66 -17.76
C PHE A 314 -31.09 9.23 -18.80
N THR A 315 -32.00 8.34 -18.43
CA THR A 315 -33.09 7.86 -19.28
C THR A 315 -34.40 7.89 -18.49
N LEU A 316 -35.36 8.66 -18.96
CA LEU A 316 -36.72 8.73 -18.46
C LEU A 316 -37.60 7.82 -19.33
N GLY A 317 -38.30 6.87 -18.70
CA GLY A 317 -39.15 5.90 -19.39
C GLY A 317 -38.44 4.60 -19.74
N SER A 318 -39.05 3.85 -20.66
CA SER A 318 -38.53 2.57 -21.15
C SER A 318 -38.99 2.30 -22.59
N GLY A 319 -38.33 1.36 -23.28
CA GLY A 319 -38.65 1.00 -24.65
C GLY A 319 -38.34 2.11 -25.67
N ALA A 320 -39.02 2.07 -26.82
CA ALA A 320 -38.77 2.99 -27.94
C ALA A 320 -39.15 4.45 -27.67
N GLY A 321 -40.02 4.69 -26.68
CA GLY A 321 -40.41 6.03 -26.26
C GLY A 321 -39.54 6.63 -25.15
N ALA A 322 -38.48 5.94 -24.70
CA ALA A 322 -37.61 6.46 -23.66
C ALA A 322 -36.87 7.72 -24.12
N GLN A 323 -36.80 8.73 -23.26
CA GLN A 323 -36.09 9.96 -23.53
C GLN A 323 -34.81 9.99 -22.70
N SER A 324 -33.69 10.37 -23.32
CA SER A 324 -32.40 10.37 -22.64
C SER A 324 -31.68 11.70 -22.78
N CYS A 325 -30.86 12.02 -21.78
CA CYS A 325 -29.89 13.11 -21.83
C CYS A 325 -28.61 12.67 -21.10
N THR A 326 -27.49 13.35 -21.36
CA THR A 326 -26.21 13.05 -20.72
C THR A 326 -25.60 14.34 -20.21
N ALA A 327 -24.96 14.28 -19.04
CA ALA A 327 -24.20 15.39 -18.48
C ALA A 327 -22.93 14.88 -17.81
N ALA A 328 -21.86 15.68 -17.85
CA ALA A 328 -20.67 15.43 -17.06
C ALA A 328 -20.90 15.85 -15.60
N THR A 329 -20.30 15.13 -14.66
CA THR A 329 -20.30 15.50 -13.25
C THR A 329 -19.47 16.77 -13.01
N ASP A 330 -19.98 17.68 -12.19
CA ASP A 330 -19.27 18.88 -11.76
C ASP A 330 -18.20 18.58 -10.69
N ALA A 331 -17.56 19.62 -10.14
CA ALA A 331 -16.55 19.49 -9.07
C ALA A 331 -17.11 18.88 -7.77
N SER A 332 -18.43 18.93 -7.56
CA SER A 332 -19.12 18.27 -6.46
C SER A 332 -19.60 16.86 -6.84
N GLY A 333 -19.24 16.34 -8.02
CA GLY A 333 -19.61 15.01 -8.50
C GLY A 333 -21.07 14.91 -8.95
N ASN A 334 -21.75 16.02 -9.23
CA ASN A 334 -23.16 16.01 -9.64
C ASN A 334 -23.29 16.22 -11.15
N ALA A 335 -24.01 15.35 -11.83
CA ALA A 335 -24.41 15.51 -13.22
C ALA A 335 -25.88 15.89 -13.28
N ALA A 336 -26.23 16.91 -14.06
CA ALA A 336 -27.60 17.36 -14.23
C ALA A 336 -27.92 17.64 -15.70
N CYS A 337 -29.06 17.14 -16.17
CA CYS A 337 -29.58 17.46 -17.50
C CYS A 337 -31.10 17.61 -17.48
N VAL A 338 -31.64 18.28 -18.50
CA VAL A 338 -33.07 18.56 -18.59
C VAL A 338 -33.65 17.83 -19.80
N ILE A 339 -34.75 17.10 -19.60
CA ILE A 339 -35.61 16.63 -20.69
C ILE A 339 -36.75 17.63 -20.86
N ARG A 340 -36.87 18.21 -22.05
CA ARG A 340 -37.97 19.11 -22.42
C ARG A 340 -38.22 19.07 -23.94
N PRO A 341 -39.47 18.87 -24.39
CA PRO A 341 -40.64 18.50 -23.59
C PRO A 341 -40.56 17.04 -23.11
N VAL A 342 -41.17 16.75 -21.96
CA VAL A 342 -41.37 15.36 -21.50
C VAL A 342 -42.47 14.72 -22.32
N ASP A 343 -42.15 13.63 -23.00
CA ASP A 343 -43.08 12.84 -23.80
C ASP A 343 -43.04 11.39 -23.31
N GLN A 344 -43.74 11.15 -22.19
CA GLN A 344 -43.87 9.85 -21.56
C GLN A 344 -45.35 9.54 -21.29
N PRO A 345 -45.75 8.24 -21.29
CA PRO A 345 -47.10 7.86 -20.89
C PRO A 345 -47.44 8.36 -19.48
N LEU A 346 -48.69 8.80 -19.27
CA LEU A 346 -49.17 9.20 -17.96
C LEU A 346 -49.23 8.01 -17.00
N GLY A 347 -48.83 8.22 -15.75
CA GLY A 347 -48.86 7.24 -14.67
C GLY A 347 -47.49 6.86 -14.11
N PRO A 348 -47.41 5.73 -13.40
CA PRO A 348 -46.15 5.21 -12.86
C PRO A 348 -45.15 4.90 -13.99
N GLY A 349 -43.91 5.32 -13.79
CA GLY A 349 -42.79 5.07 -14.69
C GLY A 349 -41.49 4.89 -13.92
N GLN A 350 -40.38 4.98 -14.65
CA GLN A 350 -39.04 4.94 -14.07
C GLN A 350 -38.12 5.97 -14.71
N VAL A 351 -37.09 6.34 -13.97
CA VAL A 351 -35.90 7.03 -14.46
C VAL A 351 -34.67 6.24 -14.05
N SER A 352 -33.71 6.10 -14.95
CA SER A 352 -32.42 5.49 -14.69
C SER A 352 -31.29 6.47 -14.95
N ALA A 353 -30.30 6.49 -14.07
CA ALA A 353 -29.01 7.13 -14.29
C ALA A 353 -27.93 6.05 -14.40
N ALA A 354 -27.00 6.18 -15.35
CA ALA A 354 -25.95 5.21 -15.59
C ALA A 354 -24.62 5.90 -15.87
N PHE A 355 -23.60 5.47 -15.14
CA PHE A 355 -22.19 5.71 -15.41
C PHE A 355 -21.59 4.39 -15.92
N SER A 356 -21.02 4.41 -17.13
CA SER A 356 -20.50 3.21 -17.80
C SER A 356 -19.20 2.64 -17.20
N GLY A 357 -18.59 3.35 -16.26
CA GLY A 357 -17.21 3.09 -15.85
C GLY A 357 -16.21 3.72 -16.82
N ASP A 358 -14.96 3.78 -16.38
CA ASP A 358 -13.80 4.16 -17.18
C ASP A 358 -12.55 3.37 -16.73
N GLY A 359 -11.35 3.77 -17.16
CA GLY A 359 -10.12 3.11 -16.75
C GLY A 359 -9.76 3.29 -15.26
N PHE A 360 -10.47 4.16 -14.53
CA PHE A 360 -10.23 4.47 -13.13
C PHE A 360 -11.33 3.92 -12.23
N TYR A 361 -12.58 3.92 -12.68
CA TYR A 361 -13.75 3.56 -11.87
C TYR A 361 -14.63 2.50 -12.54
N ARG A 362 -15.23 1.64 -11.71
CA ARG A 362 -16.24 0.65 -12.13
C ARG A 362 -17.56 1.32 -12.54
N PRO A 363 -18.37 0.68 -13.40
CA PRO A 363 -19.70 1.18 -13.74
C PRO A 363 -20.62 1.28 -12.52
N ALA A 364 -21.48 2.29 -12.51
CA ALA A 364 -22.45 2.53 -11.45
C ALA A 364 -23.80 2.92 -12.05
N SER A 365 -24.91 2.51 -11.43
CA SER A 365 -26.25 2.86 -11.91
C SER A 365 -27.22 3.09 -10.75
N ALA A 366 -28.24 3.91 -11.01
CA ALA A 366 -29.33 4.17 -10.09
C ALA A 366 -30.66 4.19 -10.85
N THR A 367 -31.74 3.77 -10.18
CA THR A 367 -33.10 3.85 -10.72
C THR A 367 -34.03 4.44 -9.68
N ALA A 368 -34.99 5.25 -10.11
CA ALA A 368 -36.05 5.76 -9.26
C ALA A 368 -37.41 5.62 -9.94
N ALA A 369 -38.46 5.37 -9.16
CA ALA A 369 -39.82 5.37 -9.65
C ALA A 369 -40.28 6.81 -9.94
N THR A 370 -40.93 7.02 -11.08
CA THR A 370 -41.49 8.31 -11.48
C THR A 370 -43.02 8.26 -11.53
N MET A 371 -43.67 9.41 -11.45
CA MET A 371 -45.08 9.58 -11.76
C MET A 371 -45.21 10.70 -12.78
N VAL A 372 -45.64 10.35 -13.99
CA VAL A 372 -45.91 11.30 -15.07
C VAL A 372 -47.39 11.69 -15.00
N PHE A 373 -47.68 12.98 -15.00
CA PHE A 373 -49.05 13.49 -14.88
C PHE A 373 -49.31 14.60 -15.89
N ALA A 374 -50.57 14.81 -16.24
CA ALA A 374 -50.99 15.90 -17.09
C ALA A 374 -51.27 17.16 -16.27
N VAL A 375 -50.92 18.31 -16.83
CA VAL A 375 -51.42 19.62 -16.39
C VAL A 375 -52.47 20.03 -17.41
N LEU A 376 -53.66 20.44 -16.95
CA LEU A 376 -54.71 20.86 -17.87
C LEU A 376 -54.29 22.12 -18.62
N PRO A 377 -54.61 22.23 -19.92
CA PRO A 377 -54.21 23.39 -20.73
C PRO A 377 -54.92 24.68 -20.31
N ALA A 378 -56.08 24.56 -19.65
CA ALA A 378 -56.83 25.67 -19.07
C ALA A 378 -57.49 25.23 -17.77
N GLY A 379 -57.45 26.11 -16.76
CA GLY A 379 -58.03 25.86 -15.45
C GLY A 379 -57.39 24.70 -14.68
N ALA A 380 -58.00 24.34 -13.55
CA ALA A 380 -57.61 23.20 -12.74
C ALA A 380 -58.80 22.70 -11.92
N PHE A 381 -58.86 21.40 -11.68
CA PHE A 381 -59.76 20.87 -10.65
C PHE A 381 -59.22 21.19 -9.26
N VAL A 382 -60.15 21.33 -8.32
CA VAL A 382 -59.91 21.72 -6.94
C VAL A 382 -60.55 20.68 -6.03
N ILE A 383 -59.86 20.31 -4.97
CA ILE A 383 -60.38 19.53 -3.83
C ILE A 383 -60.10 20.28 -2.53
N GLY A 384 -60.88 19.99 -1.49
CA GLY A 384 -60.54 20.37 -0.12
C GLY A 384 -59.47 19.43 0.45
N ASP A 385 -58.84 19.81 1.57
CA ASP A 385 -57.76 19.07 2.23
C ASP A 385 -58.12 17.58 2.44
N PRO A 386 -57.55 16.64 1.65
CA PRO A 386 -57.80 15.23 1.84
C PRO A 386 -56.66 14.61 2.67
N ALA A 387 -57.00 13.74 3.62
CA ALA A 387 -56.00 12.79 4.13
C ALA A 387 -55.44 11.98 2.93
N SER A 388 -54.10 11.90 2.82
CA SER A 388 -53.39 11.18 1.75
C SER A 388 -53.86 9.72 1.60
N GLY A 389 -53.91 9.22 0.36
CA GLY A 389 -54.32 7.84 0.04
C GLY A 389 -55.83 7.59 -0.03
N LYS A 390 -56.65 8.65 -0.02
CA LYS A 390 -58.12 8.53 -0.07
C LYS A 390 -58.67 8.84 -1.46
N SER A 391 -59.84 8.27 -1.74
CA SER A 391 -60.69 8.67 -2.86
C SER A 391 -61.13 10.12 -2.65
N VAL A 392 -61.12 10.90 -3.73
CA VAL A 392 -61.48 12.32 -3.73
C VAL A 392 -62.59 12.57 -4.73
N THR A 393 -63.40 13.58 -4.46
CA THR A 393 -64.40 14.11 -5.41
C THR A 393 -63.96 15.50 -5.83
N PHE A 394 -63.38 15.61 -7.01
CA PHE A 394 -62.87 16.87 -7.55
C PHE A 394 -63.90 17.61 -8.41
N TRP A 395 -65.03 16.97 -8.73
CA TRP A 395 -66.14 17.57 -9.47
C TRP A 395 -67.48 16.96 -9.05
N SER A 396 -68.46 17.76 -8.62
CA SER A 396 -69.81 17.28 -8.26
C SER A 396 -70.76 18.43 -7.93
N SER A 397 -72.06 18.23 -8.14
CA SER A 397 -73.14 19.09 -7.61
C SER A 397 -73.07 19.23 -6.09
N GLN A 398 -72.51 18.22 -5.40
CA GLN A 398 -72.30 18.15 -3.95
C GLN A 398 -70.85 18.45 -3.53
N TRP A 399 -70.03 19.03 -4.42
CA TRP A 399 -68.60 19.23 -4.16
C TRP A 399 -68.31 19.94 -2.83
N ALA A 400 -69.06 21.02 -2.52
CA ALA A 400 -68.85 21.83 -1.32
C ALA A 400 -68.99 21.02 -0.02
N SER A 401 -70.06 20.22 0.11
CA SER A 401 -70.29 19.40 1.31
C SER A 401 -69.34 18.20 1.40
N LEU A 402 -68.88 17.67 0.26
CA LEU A 402 -67.94 16.55 0.21
C LEU A 402 -66.50 16.97 0.55
N ASN A 403 -66.11 18.20 0.24
CA ASN A 403 -64.76 18.71 0.46
C ASN A 403 -64.63 19.61 1.70
N PHE A 404 -65.72 20.22 2.16
CA PHE A 404 -65.78 21.14 3.31
C PHE A 404 -67.06 20.88 4.13
N PRO A 405 -67.10 19.86 4.99
CA PRO A 405 -68.33 19.38 5.65
C PRO A 405 -68.88 20.26 6.78
N SER A 406 -68.32 21.45 7.04
CA SER A 406 -68.78 22.38 8.10
C SER A 406 -69.56 23.58 7.54
N ASP A 407 -70.44 24.18 8.36
CA ASP A 407 -71.36 25.27 7.94
C ASP A 407 -70.67 26.60 7.59
N MET A 408 -69.36 26.73 7.82
CA MET A 408 -68.51 27.84 7.33
C MET A 408 -67.75 27.47 6.05
N GLY A 409 -68.09 26.34 5.42
CA GLY A 409 -67.41 25.71 4.29
C GLY A 409 -67.56 26.42 2.94
N ALA A 410 -66.92 25.84 1.92
CA ALA A 410 -66.84 26.43 0.59
C ALA A 410 -68.22 26.76 -0.03
N PRO A 411 -68.33 27.80 -0.87
CA PRO A 411 -69.61 28.23 -1.45
C PRO A 411 -70.28 27.11 -2.25
N SER A 412 -71.55 26.80 -1.97
CA SER A 412 -72.32 25.75 -2.67
C SER A 412 -72.44 25.97 -4.18
N SER A 413 -72.22 27.20 -4.65
CA SER A 413 -72.17 27.58 -6.06
C SER A 413 -70.86 27.20 -6.78
N PHE A 414 -69.87 26.66 -6.08
CA PHE A 414 -68.62 26.13 -6.64
C PHE A 414 -68.68 24.59 -6.70
N LYS A 415 -68.32 24.02 -7.85
CA LYS A 415 -68.45 22.58 -8.13
C LYS A 415 -67.12 21.86 -8.31
N GLY A 416 -66.01 22.56 -8.07
CA GLY A 416 -64.67 21.96 -8.06
C GLY A 416 -63.76 22.31 -9.23
N PHE A 417 -64.15 23.24 -10.12
CA PHE A 417 -63.28 23.67 -11.22
C PHE A 417 -62.93 25.16 -11.15
N ALA A 418 -61.63 25.46 -11.09
CA ALA A 418 -61.08 26.79 -11.22
C ALA A 418 -60.82 27.11 -12.69
N GLY A 419 -61.41 28.18 -13.22
CA GLY A 419 -61.27 28.57 -14.63
C GLY A 419 -59.96 29.30 -14.92
N THR A 420 -59.45 30.05 -13.94
CA THR A 420 -58.19 30.79 -14.06
C THR A 420 -57.27 30.42 -12.91
N VAL A 421 -56.04 30.03 -13.23
CA VAL A 421 -55.00 29.73 -12.25
C VAL A 421 -53.83 30.66 -12.54
N ALA A 422 -53.46 31.52 -11.57
CA ALA A 422 -52.48 32.58 -11.80
C ALA A 422 -51.07 32.05 -12.10
N ALA A 423 -50.71 30.92 -11.46
CA ALA A 423 -49.51 30.14 -11.76
C ALA A 423 -49.74 28.68 -11.38
N THR A 424 -49.18 27.75 -12.14
CA THR A 424 -49.13 26.33 -11.78
C THR A 424 -48.10 26.12 -10.68
N GLY A 425 -48.56 26.01 -9.43
CA GLY A 425 -47.72 25.74 -8.26
C GLY A 425 -48.40 26.12 -6.94
N CYS A 426 -47.85 25.62 -5.82
CA CYS A 426 -48.30 25.95 -4.47
C CYS A 426 -48.17 27.45 -4.16
N GLY A 427 -49.03 27.96 -3.28
CA GLY A 427 -49.10 29.38 -2.91
C GLY A 427 -49.79 30.28 -3.95
N SER A 428 -50.17 29.74 -5.10
CA SER A 428 -50.90 30.48 -6.14
C SER A 428 -52.35 30.70 -5.75
N SER A 429 -52.98 31.71 -6.35
CA SER A 429 -54.42 31.92 -6.28
C SER A 429 -55.10 31.47 -7.57
N TRP A 430 -56.38 31.16 -7.44
CA TRP A 430 -57.22 30.76 -8.56
C TRP A 430 -58.60 31.40 -8.48
N LEU A 431 -59.28 31.48 -9.62
CA LEU A 431 -60.59 32.10 -9.78
C LEU A 431 -61.58 31.17 -10.51
N SER A 432 -62.84 31.30 -10.15
CA SER A 432 -63.99 30.68 -10.80
C SER A 432 -65.20 31.61 -10.75
N ARG A 433 -66.21 31.31 -11.57
CA ARG A 433 -67.55 31.92 -11.45
C ARG A 433 -68.45 31.11 -10.51
N PRO A 434 -69.45 31.74 -9.86
CA PRO A 434 -70.55 31.03 -9.22
C PRO A 434 -71.52 30.46 -10.27
N GLY A 435 -72.34 29.49 -9.86
CA GLY A 435 -73.32 28.85 -10.75
C GLY A 435 -72.66 27.78 -11.61
N ASP A 436 -72.24 26.70 -10.94
CA ASP A 436 -71.61 25.52 -11.51
C ASP A 436 -70.13 25.63 -11.92
N SER A 437 -69.36 26.49 -11.24
CA SER A 437 -67.94 26.72 -11.54
C SER A 437 -67.69 27.24 -12.97
N ALA A 438 -66.43 27.47 -13.34
CA ALA A 438 -66.06 27.65 -14.74
C ALA A 438 -66.21 26.33 -15.53
N GLU A 439 -66.20 26.39 -16.86
CA GLU A 439 -66.38 25.22 -17.73
C GLU A 439 -65.17 24.28 -17.65
N PRO A 440 -65.33 23.04 -17.14
CA PRO A 440 -64.25 22.07 -17.07
C PRO A 440 -64.04 21.39 -18.44
N PRO A 441 -62.89 20.72 -18.66
CA PRO A 441 -62.61 20.02 -19.91
C PRO A 441 -63.60 18.88 -20.19
N ALA A 442 -63.86 18.61 -21.47
CA ALA A 442 -64.80 17.56 -21.89
C ALA A 442 -64.32 16.13 -21.54
N SER A 443 -63.00 15.92 -21.43
CA SER A 443 -62.38 14.65 -21.08
C SER A 443 -61.24 14.86 -20.09
N LEU A 444 -60.95 13.83 -19.29
CA LEU A 444 -59.90 13.88 -18.27
C LEU A 444 -58.69 13.02 -18.66
N PRO A 445 -57.47 13.48 -18.36
CA PRO A 445 -56.30 12.61 -18.34
C PRO A 445 -56.41 11.52 -17.26
N ALA A 446 -55.77 10.36 -17.48
CA ALA A 446 -55.75 9.26 -16.52
C ALA A 446 -55.02 9.61 -15.20
N TYR A 447 -54.04 10.52 -15.28
CA TYR A 447 -53.31 11.07 -14.14
C TYR A 447 -53.16 12.58 -14.37
N MET A 448 -53.68 13.41 -13.46
CA MET A 448 -53.65 14.86 -13.62
C MET A 448 -53.31 15.58 -12.32
N ALA A 449 -52.74 16.78 -12.45
CA ALA A 449 -52.54 17.69 -11.33
C ALA A 449 -53.88 18.29 -10.86
N VAL A 450 -54.11 18.28 -9.54
CA VAL A 450 -55.30 18.82 -8.88
C VAL A 450 -54.87 19.73 -7.73
N ILE A 451 -55.53 20.87 -7.60
CA ILE A 451 -55.30 21.85 -6.54
C ILE A 451 -55.94 21.36 -5.25
N VAL A 452 -55.21 21.40 -4.14
CA VAL A 452 -55.77 21.29 -2.79
C VAL A 452 -55.95 22.70 -2.25
N ALA A 453 -57.19 23.10 -2.02
CA ALA A 453 -57.52 24.42 -1.51
C ALA A 453 -57.58 24.42 0.03
N GLY A 454 -56.91 25.38 0.65
CA GLY A 454 -57.03 25.63 2.09
C GLY A 454 -58.22 26.53 2.43
N SER A 455 -58.63 27.38 1.50
CA SER A 455 -59.83 28.21 1.60
C SER A 455 -60.47 28.42 0.23
N VAL A 456 -61.79 28.52 0.23
CA VAL A 456 -62.59 28.90 -0.93
C VAL A 456 -63.60 29.95 -0.50
N VAL A 457 -63.57 31.12 -1.11
CA VAL A 457 -64.38 32.28 -0.72
C VAL A 457 -65.12 32.83 -1.93
N LYS A 458 -66.37 33.26 -1.72
CA LYS A 458 -67.16 33.97 -2.73
C LYS A 458 -67.21 35.46 -2.39
N SER A 459 -66.93 36.31 -3.37
CA SER A 459 -67.13 37.76 -3.29
C SER A 459 -67.80 38.25 -4.57
N GLY A 460 -69.03 38.76 -4.44
CA GLY A 460 -69.84 39.17 -5.60
C GLY A 460 -70.03 38.03 -6.62
N SER A 461 -69.59 38.29 -7.85
CA SER A 461 -69.66 37.36 -8.99
C SER A 461 -68.40 36.49 -9.17
N ALA A 462 -67.46 36.51 -8.22
CA ALA A 462 -66.24 35.71 -8.27
C ALA A 462 -66.15 34.74 -7.08
N ILE A 463 -65.57 33.57 -7.34
CA ILE A 463 -65.11 32.62 -6.33
C ILE A 463 -63.60 32.52 -6.47
N SER A 464 -62.90 32.63 -5.35
CA SER A 464 -61.44 32.53 -5.30
C SER A 464 -60.99 31.57 -4.22
N GLY A 465 -59.77 31.07 -4.35
CA GLY A 465 -59.12 30.27 -3.32
C GLY A 465 -57.61 30.30 -3.46
N ASN A 466 -56.94 29.70 -2.48
CA ASN A 466 -55.51 29.46 -2.51
C ASN A 466 -55.20 28.02 -2.96
N THR A 467 -53.98 27.81 -3.44
CA THR A 467 -53.40 26.48 -3.66
C THR A 467 -52.53 26.15 -2.45
N ALA A 468 -53.09 25.46 -1.46
CA ALA A 468 -52.35 25.05 -0.26
C ALA A 468 -51.34 23.95 -0.60
N SER A 469 -51.77 22.97 -1.41
CA SER A 469 -50.93 21.89 -1.94
C SER A 469 -51.36 21.56 -3.38
N MET A 470 -50.54 20.82 -4.12
CA MET A 470 -50.94 20.20 -5.38
C MET A 470 -50.68 18.71 -5.36
N VAL A 471 -51.64 17.93 -5.84
CA VAL A 471 -51.59 16.47 -5.84
C VAL A 471 -51.78 15.90 -7.24
N ILE A 472 -51.35 14.66 -7.43
CA ILE A 472 -51.62 13.87 -8.63
C ILE A 472 -52.80 12.96 -8.33
N VAL A 473 -53.87 13.09 -9.11
CA VAL A 473 -55.06 12.25 -9.02
C VAL A 473 -55.08 11.28 -10.18
N LYS A 474 -55.16 9.98 -9.87
CA LYS A 474 -55.58 8.94 -10.82
C LYS A 474 -57.10 9.03 -10.97
N THR A 475 -57.58 9.33 -12.17
CA THR A 475 -59.01 9.57 -12.42
C THR A 475 -59.78 8.26 -12.55
N ASP A 476 -60.96 8.22 -11.95
CA ASP A 476 -61.91 7.12 -12.11
C ASP A 476 -62.85 7.40 -13.30
N SER A 477 -63.45 6.34 -13.86
CA SER A 477 -64.48 6.49 -14.89
C SER A 477 -65.77 7.10 -14.32
N GLY A 478 -66.55 7.81 -15.15
CA GLY A 478 -67.89 8.31 -14.78
C GLY A 478 -68.03 9.83 -14.81
N TYR A 479 -66.92 10.57 -14.96
CA TYR A 479 -66.93 12.01 -15.16
C TYR A 479 -67.62 12.40 -16.48
N ALA A 480 -68.42 13.48 -16.41
CA ALA A 480 -68.79 14.31 -17.56
C ALA A 480 -68.62 15.79 -17.16
N PRO A 481 -68.48 16.74 -18.10
CA PRO A 481 -68.39 18.18 -17.82
C PRO A 481 -69.74 18.79 -17.36
N ASP A 482 -70.47 18.05 -16.53
CA ASP A 482 -71.76 18.36 -15.92
C ASP A 482 -71.69 17.95 -14.44
N PRO A 483 -72.04 18.83 -13.48
CA PRO A 483 -71.89 18.55 -12.05
C PRO A 483 -72.79 17.40 -11.55
N GLY A 484 -73.79 16.95 -12.32
CA GLY A 484 -74.56 15.73 -12.08
C GLY A 484 -73.75 14.44 -12.28
N HIS A 485 -72.62 14.49 -12.97
CA HIS A 485 -71.72 13.36 -13.22
C HIS A 485 -70.41 13.54 -12.46
N ALA A 486 -70.32 12.97 -11.26
CA ALA A 486 -69.21 13.21 -10.36
C ALA A 486 -67.85 12.81 -10.97
N GLY A 487 -66.88 13.73 -10.91
CA GLY A 487 -65.47 13.45 -11.14
C GLY A 487 -64.83 12.98 -9.86
N THR A 488 -64.42 11.72 -9.85
CA THR A 488 -63.78 11.06 -8.71
C THR A 488 -62.42 10.48 -9.11
N GLY A 489 -61.58 10.22 -8.10
CA GLY A 489 -60.28 9.62 -8.32
C GLY A 489 -59.56 9.32 -7.03
N THR A 490 -58.31 8.89 -7.13
CA THR A 490 -57.45 8.57 -5.99
C THR A 490 -56.17 9.40 -6.03
N VAL A 491 -55.77 9.98 -4.90
CA VAL A 491 -54.50 10.70 -4.78
C VAL A 491 -53.34 9.70 -4.78
N VAL A 492 -52.40 9.84 -5.73
CA VAL A 492 -51.26 8.92 -5.93
C VAL A 492 -49.89 9.61 -5.77
N GLY A 493 -49.87 10.91 -5.48
CA GLY A 493 -48.64 11.65 -5.21
C GLY A 493 -48.91 13.11 -4.85
N VAL A 494 -47.94 13.73 -4.19
CA VAL A 494 -47.93 15.17 -3.87
C VAL A 494 -46.87 15.81 -4.77
N ILE A 495 -47.25 16.87 -5.48
CA ILE A 495 -46.37 17.66 -6.37
C ILE A 495 -45.62 18.70 -5.55
N CYS A 496 -46.34 19.43 -4.69
CA CYS A 496 -45.77 20.33 -3.71
C CYS A 496 -46.65 20.28 -2.43
N PRO A 497 -46.05 20.13 -1.24
CA PRO A 497 -46.76 20.04 0.02
C PRO A 497 -47.27 21.39 0.52
#